data_AF-A0A3Q0J2Q6-F1
#
_entry.id   AF-A0A3Q0J2Q6-F1
#
_cell.length_a   1.000
_cell.length_b   1.000
_cell.length_c   1.000
_cell.angle_alpha   90.00
_cell.angle_beta   90.00
_cell.angle_gamma   90.00
#
_symmetry.space_group_name_H-M   'P 1'
#
loop_
_entity.id
_entity.type
_entity.pdbx_description
1 polymer ?
#
loop_
_entity_poly.entity_id
_entity_poly.type
_entity_poly.pdbx_seq_one_letter_code
_entity_poly.pdbx_strand_id
1 'polypeptide(L)'
;MGKEVQGYVVKKNNNLNRKDEWLLLGKRDPLTPQMFYPVEVNVTIHKGDVMAARCVMKNYRNHETYVGSTGQDEMCNFYLMYWVENSSPLETKYCFSEGPPNYYWGMGDNLNNIPHPGPVSNLI
;
A
#
# COMPACT_ATOMS: atom_id res chain seq x y z
N MET A 1 16.12 -2.82 4.34
CA MET A 1 15.30 -3.98 4.70
C MET A 1 13.93 -3.56 5.17
N GLY A 2 12.93 -4.14 4.51
CA GLY A 2 11.52 -3.95 4.85
C GLY A 2 11.22 -4.31 6.30
N LYS A 3 10.38 -3.48 6.93
CA LYS A 3 9.87 -3.65 8.28
C LYS A 3 8.38 -3.90 8.30
N GLU A 4 7.69 -3.38 7.30
CA GLU A 4 6.24 -3.44 7.25
C GLU A 4 5.75 -3.14 5.84
N VAL A 5 4.74 -3.87 5.38
CA VAL A 5 4.00 -3.58 4.16
C VAL A 5 2.53 -3.46 4.51
N GLN A 6 1.90 -2.40 4.05
CA GLN A 6 0.49 -2.09 4.29
C GLN A 6 -0.20 -1.77 2.98
N GLY A 7 -1.43 -2.27 2.82
CA GLY A 7 -2.29 -1.96 1.69
C GLY A 7 -3.63 -1.40 2.15
N TYR A 8 -4.14 -0.43 1.40
CA TYR A 8 -5.35 0.31 1.70
C TYR A 8 -6.24 0.44 0.47
N VAL A 9 -7.55 0.49 0.72
CA VAL A 9 -8.48 1.17 -0.18
C VAL A 9 -8.84 2.52 0.44
N VAL A 10 -8.77 3.56 -0.38
CA VAL A 10 -9.06 4.94 0.02
C VAL A 10 -10.33 5.39 -0.69
N LYS A 11 -11.36 5.70 0.10
CA LYS A 11 -12.61 6.26 -0.40
C LYS A 11 -12.50 7.78 -0.33
N LYS A 12 -12.29 8.39 -1.50
CA LYS A 12 -12.09 9.84 -1.60
C LYS A 12 -13.37 10.59 -1.26
N ASN A 13 -13.24 11.66 -0.48
CA ASN A 13 -14.35 12.57 -0.26
C ASN A 13 -14.29 13.72 -1.27
N ASN A 14 -15.29 13.83 -2.14
CA ASN A 14 -15.33 14.88 -3.17
C ASN A 14 -15.52 16.30 -2.61
N ASN A 15 -15.85 16.44 -1.32
CA ASN A 15 -15.87 17.72 -0.64
C ASN A 15 -14.49 18.02 -0.07
N LEU A 16 -13.83 19.08 -0.57
CA LEU A 16 -12.48 19.52 -0.15
C LEU A 16 -12.33 19.73 1.37
N ASN A 17 -13.43 19.96 2.10
CA ASN A 17 -13.41 20.15 3.56
C ASN A 17 -13.58 18.85 4.35
N ARG A 18 -13.68 17.70 3.67
CA ARG A 18 -13.90 16.40 4.30
C ARG A 18 -12.69 15.51 4.11
N LYS A 19 -12.51 14.65 5.12
CA LYS A 19 -11.40 13.71 5.19
C LYS A 19 -11.65 12.49 4.32
N ASP A 20 -10.60 12.02 3.65
CA ASP A 20 -10.61 10.73 2.99
C ASP A 20 -10.69 9.61 4.03
N GLU A 21 -11.41 8.55 3.67
CA GLU A 21 -11.53 7.36 4.49
C GLU A 21 -10.54 6.29 4.02
N TRP A 22 -9.71 5.83 4.94
CA TRP A 22 -8.67 4.84 4.67
C TRP A 22 -9.05 3.53 5.34
N LEU A 23 -9.29 2.49 4.55
CA LEU A 23 -9.61 1.15 5.02
C LEU A 23 -8.39 0.26 4.83
N LEU A 24 -7.82 -0.23 5.93
CA LEU A 24 -6.69 -1.14 5.91
C LEU A 24 -7.14 -2.51 5.40
N LEU A 25 -6.56 -2.95 4.28
CA LEU A 25 -6.82 -4.27 3.71
C LEU A 25 -5.94 -5.33 4.37
N GLY A 26 -4.68 -4.98 4.62
CA GLY A 26 -3.74 -5.89 5.26
C GLY A 26 -2.44 -5.22 5.61
N LYS A 27 -1.78 -5.78 6.64
CA LYS A 27 -0.53 -5.29 7.20
C LYS A 27 0.34 -6.48 7.62
N ARG A 28 1.60 -6.54 7.16
CA ARG A 28 2.52 -7.62 7.52
C ARG A 28 3.98 -7.19 7.56
N ASP A 29 4.79 -7.96 8.29
CA ASP A 29 6.25 -7.94 8.17
C ASP A 29 6.66 -8.74 6.91
N PRO A 30 7.34 -8.12 5.93
CA PRO A 30 7.76 -8.81 4.70
C PRO A 30 8.80 -9.93 4.92
N LEU A 31 9.40 -10.02 6.11
CA LEU A 31 10.32 -11.09 6.49
C LEU A 31 9.61 -12.35 7.00
N THR A 32 8.31 -12.27 7.27
CA THR A 32 7.46 -13.44 7.59
C THR A 32 7.08 -14.20 6.30
N PRO A 33 6.52 -15.43 6.39
CA PRO A 33 6.14 -16.20 5.21
C PRO A 33 5.28 -15.40 4.23
N GLN A 34 5.75 -15.28 3.00
CA GLN A 34 5.13 -14.50 1.92
C GLN A 34 4.03 -15.31 1.24
N MET A 35 2.88 -15.42 1.92
CA MET A 35 1.69 -16.12 1.43
C MET A 35 0.49 -15.18 1.42
N PHE A 36 -0.60 -15.62 0.78
CA PHE A 36 -1.87 -14.89 0.86
C PHE A 36 -2.47 -15.04 2.25
N TYR A 37 -2.80 -13.89 2.85
CA TYR A 37 -3.54 -13.81 4.10
C TYR A 37 -4.93 -13.22 3.83
N PRO A 38 -5.96 -13.64 4.57
CA PRO A 38 -7.28 -13.05 4.45
C PRO A 38 -7.25 -11.56 4.81
N VAL A 39 -8.06 -10.78 4.11
CA VAL A 39 -8.27 -9.35 4.37
C VAL A 39 -9.02 -9.19 5.70
N GLU A 40 -8.63 -8.25 6.54
CA GLU A 40 -9.28 -8.04 7.85
C GLU A 40 -10.67 -7.39 7.73
N VAL A 41 -10.92 -6.70 6.62
CA VAL A 41 -12.16 -5.97 6.36
C VAL A 41 -12.88 -6.55 5.15
N ASN A 42 -14.20 -6.71 5.27
CA ASN A 42 -15.05 -7.04 4.14
C ASN A 42 -15.43 -5.75 3.41
N VAL A 43 -14.76 -5.45 2.30
CA VAL A 43 -14.96 -4.22 1.53
C VAL A 43 -15.05 -4.51 0.04
N THR A 44 -16.02 -3.87 -0.61
CA THR A 44 -16.12 -3.84 -2.07
C THR A 44 -15.45 -2.57 -2.59
N ILE A 45 -14.45 -2.75 -3.46
CA ILE A 45 -13.73 -1.67 -4.14
C ILE A 45 -14.51 -1.28 -5.39
N HIS A 46 -14.83 -0.01 -5.54
CA HIS A 46 -15.61 0.51 -6.66
C HIS A 46 -14.79 1.45 -7.53
N LYS A 47 -15.29 1.72 -8.75
CA LYS A 47 -14.70 2.74 -9.62
C LYS A 47 -14.70 4.10 -8.90
N GLY A 48 -13.52 4.72 -8.82
CA GLY A 48 -13.31 5.99 -8.14
C GLY A 48 -12.63 5.85 -6.77
N ASP A 49 -12.61 4.65 -6.18
CA ASP A 49 -11.75 4.35 -5.03
C ASP A 49 -10.27 4.34 -5.46
N VAL A 50 -9.37 4.68 -4.54
CA VAL A 50 -7.92 4.68 -4.78
C VAL A 50 -7.26 3.54 -4.01
N MET A 51 -6.41 2.77 -4.69
CA MET A 51 -5.60 1.75 -4.07
C MET A 51 -4.26 2.35 -3.66
N ALA A 52 -3.89 2.22 -2.39
CA ALA A 52 -2.63 2.76 -1.87
C ALA A 52 -1.86 1.68 -1.10
N ALA A 53 -0.55 1.60 -1.32
CA ALA A 53 0.34 0.74 -0.58
C ALA A 53 1.47 1.55 0.05
N ARG A 54 1.91 1.14 1.24
CA ARG A 54 3.05 1.73 1.95
C ARG A 54 3.98 0.63 2.43
N CYS A 55 5.25 0.75 2.09
CA CYS A 55 6.32 -0.02 2.71
C CYS A 55 7.12 0.85 3.67
N VAL A 56 7.34 0.35 4.88
CA VAL A 56 8.27 0.93 5.85
C VAL A 56 9.59 0.23 5.68
N MET A 57 10.62 0.98 5.27
CA MET A 57 11.95 0.45 5.00
C MET A 57 12.94 1.01 6.01
N LYS A 58 13.90 0.19 6.44
CA LYS A 58 15.07 0.66 7.20
C LYS A 58 16.34 0.22 6.49
N ASN A 59 17.13 1.17 6.02
CA ASN A 59 18.43 0.89 5.44
C ASN A 59 19.49 0.86 6.56
N TYR A 60 20.18 -0.27 6.69
CA TYR A 60 21.30 -0.44 7.62
C TYR A 60 22.65 -0.45 6.89
N ARG A 61 22.63 -0.33 5.56
CA ARG A 61 23.81 -0.33 4.72
C ARG A 61 24.39 1.08 4.67
N ASN A 62 25.65 1.17 4.26
CA ASN A 62 26.38 2.42 4.09
C ASN A 62 26.23 3.04 2.68
N HIS A 63 25.30 2.52 1.88
CA HIS A 63 25.00 3.00 0.53
C HIS A 63 23.49 3.09 0.32
N GLU A 64 23.08 3.91 -0.64
CA GLU A 64 21.68 4.01 -1.05
C GLU A 64 21.20 2.69 -1.64
N THR A 65 19.97 2.30 -1.31
CA THR A 65 19.35 1.08 -1.82
C THR A 65 18.13 1.47 -2.65
N TYR A 66 18.10 1.01 -3.89
CA TYR A 66 17.04 1.33 -4.84
C TYR A 66 16.10 0.13 -5.03
N VAL A 67 15.01 0.36 -5.74
CA VAL A 67 14.10 -0.71 -6.15
C VAL A 67 14.73 -1.48 -7.31
N GLY A 68 14.75 -2.81 -7.22
CA GLY A 68 15.39 -3.67 -8.21
C GLY A 68 15.22 -5.16 -7.92
N SER A 69 15.83 -6.00 -8.75
CA SER A 69 15.64 -7.47 -8.72
C SER A 69 16.80 -8.25 -8.11
N THR A 70 17.86 -7.58 -7.66
CA THR A 70 19.03 -8.23 -7.07
C THR A 70 18.93 -8.27 -5.54
N GLY A 71 19.75 -9.09 -4.89
CA GLY A 71 19.87 -9.07 -3.42
C GLY A 71 20.48 -7.78 -2.86
N GLN A 72 21.01 -6.91 -3.72
CA GLN A 72 21.46 -5.57 -3.34
C GLN A 72 20.35 -4.53 -3.45
N ASP A 73 19.23 -4.86 -4.09
CA ASP A 73 18.07 -3.99 -4.22
C ASP A 73 16.99 -4.35 -3.19
N GLU A 74 15.95 -3.54 -3.13
CA GLU A 74 14.75 -3.84 -2.36
C GLU A 74 13.51 -3.87 -3.26
N MET A 75 12.43 -4.46 -2.76
CA MET A 75 11.13 -4.42 -3.43
C MET A 75 10.06 -3.91 -2.47
N CYS A 76 9.07 -3.22 -3.00
CA CYS A 76 7.87 -2.82 -2.28
C CYS A 76 6.65 -3.30 -3.07
N ASN A 77 6.20 -4.51 -2.79
CA ASN A 77 5.08 -5.14 -3.49
C ASN A 77 3.95 -5.43 -2.51
N PHE A 78 2.73 -5.08 -2.89
CA PHE A 78 1.51 -5.49 -2.20
C PHE A 78 0.59 -6.20 -3.20
N TYR A 79 0.41 -7.50 -3.01
CA TYR A 79 -0.44 -8.32 -3.88
C TYR A 79 -1.85 -8.42 -3.28
N LEU A 80 -2.86 -8.00 -4.04
CA LEU A 80 -4.26 -8.14 -3.67
C LEU A 80 -4.93 -9.19 -4.55
N MET A 81 -5.44 -10.24 -3.92
CA MET A 81 -6.30 -11.22 -4.57
C MET A 81 -7.75 -10.77 -4.44
N TYR A 82 -8.50 -10.76 -5.55
CA TYR A 82 -9.89 -10.31 -5.59
C TYR A 82 -10.74 -11.18 -6.51
N TRP A 83 -12.05 -11.07 -6.36
CA TRP A 83 -13.05 -11.59 -7.28
C TRP A 83 -13.98 -10.45 -7.70
N VAL A 84 -14.71 -10.64 -8.80
CA VAL A 84 -15.65 -9.65 -9.33
C VAL A 84 -17.03 -10.27 -9.48
N GLU A 85 -18.06 -9.50 -9.17
CA GLU A 85 -19.44 -9.90 -9.35
C GLU A 85 -19.94 -9.41 -10.72
N ASN A 86 -20.58 -10.30 -11.50
CA ASN A 86 -21.30 -9.98 -12.73
C ASN A 86 -20.55 -9.11 -13.77
N SER A 87 -19.21 -9.20 -13.81
CA SER A 87 -18.37 -8.45 -14.76
C SER A 87 -17.04 -9.17 -15.03
N SER A 88 -16.26 -8.66 -15.99
CA SER A 88 -14.91 -9.16 -16.23
C SER A 88 -13.90 -8.57 -15.24
N PRO A 89 -12.83 -9.30 -14.88
CA PRO A 89 -11.73 -8.76 -14.08
C PRO A 89 -11.13 -7.49 -14.70
N LEU A 90 -10.46 -6.68 -13.89
CA LEU A 90 -9.82 -5.44 -14.35
C LEU A 90 -8.79 -5.72 -15.46
N GLU A 91 -8.77 -4.89 -16.50
CA GLU A 91 -7.73 -4.94 -17.55
C GLU A 91 -6.38 -4.49 -16.98
N THR A 92 -6.35 -3.34 -16.30
CA THR A 92 -5.18 -2.82 -15.59
C THR A 92 -5.16 -3.37 -14.16
N LYS A 93 -4.17 -4.21 -13.85
CA LYS A 93 -4.07 -4.93 -12.56
C LYS A 93 -2.87 -4.51 -11.70
N TYR A 94 -2.07 -3.56 -12.16
CA TYR A 94 -0.86 -3.12 -11.50
C TYR A 94 -0.86 -1.60 -11.34
N CYS A 95 -0.29 -1.15 -10.22
CA CYS A 95 -0.07 0.26 -9.91
C CYS A 95 1.41 0.43 -9.52
N PHE A 96 2.04 1.46 -10.06
CA PHE A 96 3.42 1.82 -9.74
C PHE A 96 3.49 3.32 -9.49
N SER A 97 4.23 3.70 -8.45
CA SER A 97 4.62 5.07 -8.17
C SER A 97 6.06 5.09 -7.72
N GLU A 98 6.69 6.26 -7.81
CA GLU A 98 7.94 6.48 -7.11
C GLU A 98 7.72 6.50 -5.60
N GLY A 99 8.81 6.39 -4.84
CA GLY A 99 8.81 6.65 -3.41
C GLY A 99 9.19 8.10 -3.10
N PRO A 100 9.25 8.46 -1.81
CA PRO A 100 9.85 9.72 -1.38
C PRO A 100 11.31 9.83 -1.83
N PRO A 101 11.81 11.05 -2.13
CA PRO A 101 11.12 12.34 -2.01
C PRO A 101 10.23 12.71 -3.20
N ASN A 102 10.29 11.95 -4.30
CA ASN A 102 9.67 12.35 -5.57
C ASN A 102 8.14 12.18 -5.58
N TYR A 103 7.61 11.26 -4.76
CA TYR A 103 6.17 11.06 -4.62
C TYR A 103 5.76 10.91 -3.16
N TYR A 104 4.63 11.53 -2.83
CA TYR A 104 3.87 11.30 -1.60
C TYR A 104 2.37 11.53 -1.90
N TRP A 105 1.52 10.85 -1.14
CA TRP A 105 0.07 10.75 -1.43
C TRP A 105 -0.67 12.09 -1.53
N GLY A 106 -0.22 13.11 -0.79
CA GLY A 106 -0.79 14.46 -0.86
C GLY A 106 -0.48 15.21 -2.17
N MET A 107 0.63 14.87 -2.85
CA MET A 107 1.01 15.51 -4.11
C MET A 107 0.45 14.78 -5.33
N GLY A 108 0.48 13.45 -5.33
CA GLY A 108 0.02 12.66 -6.48
C GLY A 108 -1.49 12.63 -6.62
N ASP A 109 -2.14 11.91 -5.71
CA ASP A 109 -3.58 11.64 -5.76
C ASP A 109 -4.40 12.66 -4.94
N ASN A 110 -3.74 13.69 -4.41
CA ASN A 110 -4.29 14.69 -3.50
C ASN A 110 -5.05 14.05 -2.32
N LEU A 111 -4.47 12.98 -1.76
CA LEU A 111 -5.08 12.27 -0.63
C LEU A 111 -4.77 12.99 0.67
N ASN A 112 -5.77 13.08 1.53
CA ASN A 112 -5.66 13.68 2.86
C ASN A 112 -5.95 12.65 3.96
N ASN A 113 -5.87 13.06 5.24
CA ASN A 113 -6.13 12.18 6.39
C ASN A 113 -5.28 10.90 6.40
N ILE A 114 -4.03 11.03 5.94
CA ILE A 114 -3.10 9.93 5.73
C ILE A 114 -2.82 9.20 7.06
N PRO A 115 -3.01 7.87 7.14
CA PRO A 115 -2.69 7.10 8.33
C PRO A 115 -1.24 7.32 8.76
N HIS A 116 -1.03 7.60 10.05
CA HIS A 116 0.32 7.65 10.59
C HIS A 116 0.96 6.25 10.53
N PRO A 117 2.25 6.14 10.20
CA PRO A 117 2.96 4.87 10.38
C PRO A 117 2.92 4.54 11.88
N GLY A 118 2.15 3.51 12.24
CA GLY A 118 2.09 3.05 13.62
C GLY A 118 3.48 2.62 14.13
N PRO A 119 3.68 2.51 15.46
CA PRO A 119 4.89 1.91 15.97
C PRO A 119 5.04 0.48 15.44
N VAL A 120 6.26 0.10 15.03
CA VAL A 120 6.62 -1.22 14.48
C VAL A 120 6.46 -2.36 15.52
N SER A 121 5.86 -2.09 16.68
CA SER A 121 5.79 -2.98 17.85
C SER A 121 4.54 -3.87 17.91
N ASN A 122 3.56 -3.67 17.02
CA ASN A 122 2.29 -4.43 17.04
C ASN A 122 2.17 -5.39 15.85
N LEU A 123 3.24 -6.13 15.56
CA LEU A 123 3.23 -7.26 14.63
C LEU A 123 3.15 -8.53 15.49
N ILE A 124 1.93 -8.99 15.76
CA ILE A 124 1.65 -10.31 16.37
C ILE A 124 1.51 -11.33 15.24
#